data_AF-A0A535NBA9-F1
#
_entry.id   AF-A0A535NBA9-F1
#
_cell.length_a   1.000
_cell.length_b   1.000
_cell.length_c   1.000
_cell.angle_alpha   90.00
_cell.angle_beta   90.00
_cell.angle_gamma   90.00
#
_symmetry.space_group_name_H-M   'P 1'
#
loop_
_entity.id
_entity.type
_entity.pdbx_description
1 polymer ?
#
loop_
_entity_poly.entity_id
_entity_poly.type
_entity_poly.pdbx_seq_one_letter_code
_entity_poly.pdbx_strand_id
1 'polypeptide(L)'
;MSATICIAPARTLAYPQGGGHLWVYLQWALGLRALGCRVIWLEGIDPRDPEHDLQEKVATLKGRLEPYGLAESVALFSLNDEPLTRDVAARTLDLDAAAEADLLLNLWHSLPASVVRRFRRSAFVDTDPGLLQIWMTRGDIRVAPHHIYFTIGETVGTRAARFPDCGLHWHYTPPPVFLPEWPPIPVDSSAPYTTVTHWWGSTFEFQGQTINEEKHVSFLEYKDLPSRTPVRLELAVCLVEHYEHWRTRLEPL
;
A
#
# COMPACT_ATOMS: atom_id res chain seq x y z
N MET A 1 -12.81 -19.08 19.77
CA MET A 1 -12.85 -18.92 18.31
C MET A 1 -11.76 -17.91 17.93
N SER A 2 -11.01 -18.17 16.87
CA SER A 2 -10.04 -17.21 16.31
C SER A 2 -10.79 -16.06 15.63
N ALA A 3 -10.38 -14.81 15.88
CA ALA A 3 -10.99 -13.65 15.23
C ALA A 3 -10.66 -13.64 13.73
N THR A 4 -11.64 -13.27 12.91
CA THR A 4 -11.44 -13.09 11.46
C THR A 4 -11.29 -11.61 11.13
N ILE A 5 -10.20 -11.24 10.47
CA ILE A 5 -9.90 -9.86 10.09
C ILE A 5 -9.83 -9.77 8.56
N CYS A 6 -10.63 -8.89 8.00
CA CYS A 6 -10.57 -8.56 6.58
C CYS A 6 -9.63 -7.37 6.39
N ILE A 7 -8.51 -7.57 5.70
CA ILE A 7 -7.59 -6.49 5.34
C ILE A 7 -7.94 -5.94 3.95
N ALA A 8 -8.07 -4.62 3.84
CA ALA A 8 -8.27 -3.94 2.56
C ALA A 8 -7.01 -3.15 2.18
N PRO A 9 -6.09 -3.72 1.38
CA PRO A 9 -4.94 -3.00 0.85
C PRO A 9 -5.32 -1.98 -0.23
N ALA A 10 -4.41 -1.04 -0.54
CA ALA A 10 -4.63 -0.07 -1.61
C ALA A 10 -4.36 -0.69 -3.00
N ARG A 11 -5.30 -1.50 -3.46
CA ARG A 11 -5.37 -2.11 -4.81
C ARG A 11 -4.06 -2.75 -5.27
N THR A 12 -3.61 -3.84 -4.65
CA THR A 12 -2.38 -4.52 -5.10
C THR A 12 -2.51 -5.13 -6.48
N LEU A 13 -3.75 -5.43 -6.93
CA LEU A 13 -4.05 -5.85 -8.31
C LEU A 13 -3.74 -4.77 -9.36
N ALA A 14 -3.72 -3.49 -8.97
CA ALA A 14 -3.41 -2.39 -9.88
C ALA A 14 -1.90 -2.28 -10.17
N TYR A 15 -1.05 -2.82 -9.28
CA TYR A 15 0.40 -2.76 -9.44
C TYR A 15 1.05 -4.11 -9.10
N PRO A 16 0.80 -5.16 -9.90
CA PRO A 16 1.30 -6.49 -9.61
C PRO A 16 2.83 -6.53 -9.64
N GLN A 17 3.55 -5.65 -10.33
CA GLN A 17 5.01 -5.67 -10.34
C GLN A 17 5.62 -5.07 -9.05
N GLY A 18 4.84 -4.31 -8.28
CA GLY A 18 5.28 -3.60 -7.08
C GLY A 18 5.43 -4.51 -5.86
N GLY A 19 6.55 -5.23 -5.76
CA GLY A 19 6.83 -6.10 -4.61
C GLY A 19 6.76 -5.35 -3.27
N GLY A 20 7.37 -4.16 -3.19
CA GLY A 20 7.31 -3.31 -1.99
C GLY A 20 5.89 -2.86 -1.63
N HIS A 21 5.06 -2.55 -2.63
CA HIS A 21 3.65 -2.18 -2.45
C HIS A 21 2.84 -3.32 -1.82
N LEU A 22 2.99 -4.54 -2.33
CA LEU A 22 2.37 -5.73 -1.73
C LEU A 22 2.85 -5.93 -0.28
N TRP A 23 4.15 -5.78 -0.04
CA TRP A 23 4.75 -6.01 1.27
C TRP A 23 4.22 -5.06 2.34
N VAL A 24 3.89 -3.79 2.02
CA VAL A 24 3.28 -2.86 2.99
C VAL A 24 2.09 -3.51 3.71
N TYR A 25 1.22 -4.21 2.98
CA TYR A 25 0.02 -4.84 3.54
C TYR A 25 0.26 -6.26 4.03
N LEU A 26 1.18 -7.00 3.39
CA LEU A 26 1.51 -8.36 3.79
C LEU A 26 2.10 -8.43 5.21
N GLN A 27 2.89 -7.43 5.63
CA GLN A 27 3.40 -7.36 7.01
C GLN A 27 2.26 -7.38 8.04
N TRP A 28 1.17 -6.65 7.78
CA TRP A 28 -0.03 -6.66 8.63
C TRP A 28 -0.72 -8.02 8.62
N ALA A 29 -0.95 -8.58 7.42
CA ALA A 29 -1.62 -9.87 7.27
C ALA A 29 -0.86 -11.00 8.01
N LEU A 30 0.46 -11.06 7.86
CA LEU A 30 1.31 -12.06 8.52
C LEU A 30 1.38 -11.85 10.04
N GLY A 31 1.50 -10.60 10.50
CA GLY A 31 1.45 -10.28 11.93
C GLY A 31 0.14 -10.72 12.58
N LEU A 32 -1.00 -10.43 11.94
CA LEU A 32 -2.32 -10.86 12.42
C LEU A 32 -2.45 -12.39 12.45
N ARG A 33 -1.96 -13.08 11.42
CA ARG A 33 -1.94 -14.55 11.40
C ARG A 33 -1.09 -15.14 12.52
N ALA A 34 0.06 -14.55 12.81
CA ALA A 34 0.93 -14.99 13.91
C ALA A 34 0.29 -14.77 15.28
N LEU A 35 -0.60 -13.78 15.42
CA LEU A 35 -1.47 -13.60 16.59
C LEU A 35 -2.65 -14.57 16.64
N GLY A 36 -2.75 -15.48 15.66
CA GLY A 36 -3.78 -16.51 15.59
C GLY A 36 -5.07 -16.03 14.94
N CYS A 37 -5.11 -14.89 14.23
CA CYS A 37 -6.28 -14.44 13.47
C CYS A 37 -6.40 -15.16 12.12
N ARG A 38 -7.63 -15.34 11.64
CA ARG A 38 -7.89 -15.65 10.23
C ARG A 38 -7.87 -14.34 9.44
N VAL A 39 -7.24 -14.31 8.28
CA VAL A 39 -7.12 -13.09 7.47
C VAL A 39 -7.78 -13.30 6.12
N ILE A 40 -8.63 -12.34 5.71
CA ILE A 40 -9.22 -12.23 4.37
C ILE A 40 -8.58 -11.02 3.68
N TRP A 41 -8.14 -11.18 2.44
CA TRP A 41 -7.50 -10.14 1.64
C TRP A 41 -8.52 -9.55 0.64
N LEU A 42 -8.98 -8.33 0.85
CA LEU A 42 -10.06 -7.71 0.07
C LEU A 42 -9.52 -6.72 -0.98
N GLU A 43 -9.81 -6.97 -2.26
CA GLU A 43 -9.42 -6.10 -3.36
C GLU A 43 -10.63 -5.53 -4.11
N GLY A 44 -10.53 -4.25 -4.49
CA GLY A 44 -11.51 -3.58 -5.33
C GLY A 44 -11.09 -3.57 -6.79
N ILE A 45 -11.99 -3.95 -7.68
CA ILE A 45 -11.76 -4.04 -9.13
C ILE A 45 -12.74 -3.14 -9.88
N ASP A 46 -12.28 -2.45 -10.92
CA ASP A 46 -13.17 -1.88 -11.94
C ASP A 46 -13.23 -2.87 -13.12
N PRO A 47 -14.34 -3.60 -13.34
CA PRO A 47 -14.42 -4.60 -14.41
C PRO A 47 -14.37 -4.02 -15.82
N ARG A 48 -14.48 -2.69 -15.97
CA ARG A 48 -14.48 -1.99 -17.26
C ARG A 48 -13.09 -1.52 -17.66
N ASP A 49 -12.11 -1.61 -16.76
CA ASP A 49 -10.72 -1.25 -17.06
C ASP A 49 -10.20 -2.12 -18.22
N PRO A 50 -10.01 -1.54 -19.42
CA PRO A 50 -9.72 -2.29 -20.63
C PRO A 50 -8.26 -2.78 -20.70
N GLU A 51 -7.39 -2.30 -19.80
CA GLU A 51 -5.94 -2.53 -19.90
C GLU A 51 -5.50 -3.89 -19.36
N HIS A 52 -6.41 -4.74 -18.86
CA HIS A 52 -6.01 -5.85 -18.00
C HIS A 52 -6.78 -7.15 -18.21
N ASP A 53 -6.04 -8.25 -18.38
CA ASP A 53 -6.54 -9.58 -18.11
C ASP A 53 -6.75 -9.72 -16.58
N LEU A 54 -7.97 -9.43 -16.14
CA LEU A 54 -8.37 -9.51 -14.73
C LEU A 54 -8.09 -10.92 -14.16
N GLN A 55 -8.27 -11.95 -14.97
CA GLN A 55 -8.03 -13.32 -14.54
C GLN A 55 -6.54 -13.55 -14.27
N GLU A 56 -5.66 -13.06 -15.14
CA GLU A 56 -4.20 -13.12 -14.94
C GLU A 56 -3.76 -12.34 -13.70
N LYS A 57 -4.32 -11.15 -13.46
CA LYS A 57 -4.02 -10.36 -12.26
C LYS A 57 -4.41 -11.07 -10.98
N VAL A 58 -5.63 -11.62 -10.94
CA VAL A 58 -6.11 -12.38 -9.78
C VAL A 58 -5.27 -13.64 -9.57
N ALA A 59 -4.92 -14.36 -10.64
CA ALA A 59 -4.02 -15.51 -10.56
C ALA A 59 -2.63 -15.11 -10.04
N THR A 60 -2.08 -13.99 -10.51
CA THR A 60 -0.79 -13.45 -10.06
C THR A 60 -0.83 -13.09 -8.58
N LEU A 61 -1.88 -12.39 -8.12
CA LEU A 61 -2.05 -12.07 -6.70
C LEU A 61 -2.16 -13.34 -5.86
N LYS A 62 -3.03 -14.29 -6.24
CA LYS A 62 -3.19 -15.55 -5.52
C LYS A 62 -1.86 -16.32 -5.44
N GLY A 63 -1.11 -16.42 -6.54
CA GLY A 63 0.21 -17.08 -6.57
C GLY A 63 1.24 -16.39 -5.66
N ARG A 64 1.19 -15.07 -5.51
CA ARG A 64 2.05 -14.34 -4.57
C ARG A 64 1.62 -14.49 -3.11
N LEU A 65 0.34 -14.70 -2.87
CA LEU A 65 -0.23 -14.91 -1.53
C LEU A 65 -0.19 -16.39 -1.10
N GLU A 66 0.01 -17.32 -2.04
CA GLU A 66 0.05 -18.77 -1.80
C GLU A 66 1.15 -19.22 -0.83
N PRO A 67 2.42 -18.76 -0.93
CA PRO A 67 3.47 -19.13 0.03
C PRO A 67 3.13 -18.78 1.48
N TYR A 68 2.27 -17.77 1.65
CA TYR A 68 1.82 -17.27 2.95
C TYR A 68 0.48 -17.87 3.38
N GLY A 69 -0.07 -18.82 2.60
CA GLY A 69 -1.34 -19.48 2.85
C GLY A 69 -2.56 -18.56 2.74
N LEU A 70 -2.50 -17.51 1.92
CA LEU A 70 -3.56 -16.50 1.76
C LEU A 70 -4.31 -16.59 0.42
N ALA A 71 -3.87 -17.45 -0.51
CA ALA A 71 -4.47 -17.57 -1.86
C ALA A 71 -5.98 -17.87 -1.84
N GLU A 72 -6.44 -18.71 -0.91
CA GLU A 72 -7.85 -19.09 -0.77
C GLU A 72 -8.67 -18.13 0.09
N SER A 73 -8.05 -17.06 0.58
CA SER A 73 -8.69 -16.03 1.40
C SER A 73 -8.75 -14.68 0.70
N VAL A 74 -8.62 -14.66 -0.63
CA VAL A 74 -8.81 -13.46 -1.46
C VAL A 74 -10.30 -13.23 -1.69
N ALA A 75 -10.77 -12.04 -1.34
CA ALA A 75 -12.11 -11.55 -1.61
C ALA A 75 -12.07 -10.39 -2.61
N LEU A 76 -13.05 -10.34 -3.51
CA LEU A 76 -13.15 -9.32 -4.54
C LEU A 76 -14.49 -8.58 -4.47
N PHE A 77 -14.47 -7.30 -4.79
CA PHE A 77 -15.68 -6.52 -5.00
C PHE A 77 -15.53 -5.57 -6.20
N SER A 78 -16.68 -5.23 -6.80
CA SER A 78 -16.73 -4.29 -7.92
C SER A 78 -16.78 -2.84 -7.44
N LEU A 79 -15.97 -1.97 -8.04
CA LEU A 79 -15.92 -0.54 -7.72
C LEU A 79 -17.05 0.27 -8.34
N ASN A 80 -17.79 -0.33 -9.26
CA ASN A 80 -18.82 0.34 -10.05
C ASN A 80 -20.11 -0.49 -10.17
N ASP A 81 -20.27 -1.48 -9.29
CA ASP A 81 -21.40 -2.40 -9.23
C ASP A 81 -21.60 -3.29 -10.49
N GLU A 82 -20.69 -3.24 -11.47
CA GLU A 82 -20.68 -4.20 -12.58
C GLU A 82 -20.29 -5.61 -12.08
N PRO A 83 -20.92 -6.68 -12.60
CA PRO A 83 -20.62 -8.03 -12.15
C PRO A 83 -19.20 -8.45 -12.56
N LEU A 84 -18.50 -9.14 -11.66
CA LEU A 84 -17.26 -9.83 -11.99
C LEU A 84 -17.54 -10.98 -12.97
N THR A 85 -16.55 -11.34 -13.79
CA THR A 85 -16.66 -12.50 -14.67
C THR A 85 -16.85 -13.78 -13.84
N ARG A 86 -17.60 -14.75 -14.38
CA ARG A 86 -17.91 -16.00 -13.66
C ARG A 86 -16.66 -16.75 -13.21
N ASP A 87 -15.63 -16.79 -14.05
CA ASP A 87 -14.38 -17.50 -13.76
C ASP A 87 -13.59 -16.84 -12.61
N VAL A 88 -13.61 -15.51 -12.53
CA VAL A 88 -12.98 -14.77 -11.43
C VAL A 88 -13.79 -14.95 -10.15
N ALA A 89 -15.11 -14.74 -10.22
CA ALA A 89 -16.00 -14.88 -9.07
C ALA A 89 -15.96 -16.29 -8.46
N ALA A 90 -15.82 -17.35 -9.27
CA ALA A 90 -15.75 -18.73 -8.79
C ALA A 90 -14.45 -19.06 -8.03
N ARG A 91 -13.42 -18.22 -8.09
CA ARG A 91 -12.08 -18.47 -7.52
C ARG A 91 -11.76 -17.61 -6.30
N THR A 92 -12.67 -16.74 -5.91
CA THR A 92 -12.49 -15.78 -4.83
C THR A 92 -13.74 -15.72 -3.95
N LEU A 93 -13.58 -15.26 -2.73
CA LEU A 93 -14.71 -14.86 -1.89
C LEU A 93 -15.36 -13.60 -2.47
N ASP A 94 -16.65 -13.42 -2.24
CA ASP A 94 -17.33 -12.16 -2.53
C ASP A 94 -17.28 -11.20 -1.33
N LEU A 95 -17.82 -10.00 -1.53
CA LEU A 95 -17.88 -8.98 -0.48
C LEU A 95 -18.74 -9.42 0.71
N ASP A 96 -19.78 -10.22 0.48
CA ASP A 96 -20.66 -10.67 1.56
C ASP A 96 -19.92 -11.65 2.49
N ALA A 97 -19.22 -12.62 1.92
CA ALA A 97 -18.34 -13.52 2.69
C ALA A 97 -17.23 -12.77 3.42
N ALA A 98 -16.66 -11.72 2.81
CA ALA A 98 -15.67 -10.88 3.46
C ALA A 98 -16.26 -10.07 4.63
N ALA A 99 -17.47 -9.54 4.46
CA ALA A 99 -18.17 -8.71 5.45
C ALA A 99 -18.55 -9.44 6.74
N GLU A 100 -18.58 -10.77 6.72
CA GLU A 100 -18.74 -11.62 7.92
C GLU A 100 -17.52 -11.57 8.86
N ALA A 101 -16.41 -10.96 8.46
CA ALA A 101 -15.25 -10.77 9.33
C ALA A 101 -15.59 -9.94 10.58
N ASP A 102 -14.90 -10.24 11.69
CA ASP A 102 -15.09 -9.55 12.96
C ASP A 102 -14.65 -8.07 12.91
N LEU A 103 -13.72 -7.75 12.02
CA LEU A 103 -13.14 -6.43 11.80
C LEU A 103 -12.68 -6.26 10.34
N LEU A 104 -13.02 -5.10 9.75
CA LEU A 104 -12.30 -4.55 8.59
C LEU A 104 -11.10 -3.73 9.07
N LEU A 105 -9.90 -4.10 8.63
CA LEU A 105 -8.69 -3.30 8.73
C LEU A 105 -8.39 -2.69 7.36
N ASN A 106 -8.80 -1.43 7.16
CA ASN A 106 -8.64 -0.73 5.91
C ASN A 106 -7.32 0.04 5.86
N LEU A 107 -6.47 -0.23 4.87
CA LEU A 107 -5.24 0.52 4.56
C LEU A 107 -5.34 1.23 3.21
N TRP A 108 -6.55 1.41 2.70
CA TRP A 108 -6.82 2.08 1.44
C TRP A 108 -7.76 3.28 1.66
N HIS A 109 -7.21 4.48 1.53
CA HIS A 109 -7.95 5.72 1.75
C HIS A 109 -9.13 5.93 0.77
N SER A 110 -9.12 5.26 -0.38
CA SER A 110 -10.20 5.33 -1.38
C SER A 110 -11.17 4.14 -1.35
N LEU A 111 -11.11 3.29 -0.31
CA LEU A 111 -12.10 2.22 -0.13
C LEU A 111 -13.52 2.85 -0.02
N PRO A 112 -14.48 2.47 -0.89
CA PRO A 112 -15.79 3.13 -0.90
C PRO A 112 -16.55 2.99 0.42
N ALA A 113 -17.28 4.05 0.80
CA ALA A 113 -18.08 4.03 2.03
C ALA A 113 -19.19 2.97 2.01
N SER A 114 -19.70 2.60 0.82
CA SER A 114 -20.64 1.49 0.64
C SER A 114 -20.05 0.16 1.10
N VAL A 115 -18.76 -0.06 0.87
CA VAL A 115 -18.03 -1.27 1.27
C VAL A 115 -17.73 -1.26 2.76
N VAL A 116 -17.19 -0.15 3.29
CA VAL A 116 -16.88 -0.03 4.73
C VAL A 116 -18.12 -0.29 5.60
N ARG A 117 -19.29 0.20 5.17
CA ARG A 117 -20.57 0.02 5.88
C ARG A 117 -21.09 -1.42 5.91
N ARG A 118 -20.56 -2.33 5.08
CA ARG A 118 -20.91 -3.77 5.15
C ARG A 118 -20.36 -4.42 6.41
N PHE A 119 -19.27 -3.90 6.97
CA PHE A 119 -18.59 -4.49 8.11
C PHE A 119 -19.13 -3.94 9.44
N ARG A 120 -19.37 -4.84 10.40
CA ARG A 120 -19.86 -4.47 11.74
C ARG A 120 -18.87 -3.61 12.52
N ARG A 121 -17.57 -3.81 12.33
CA ARG A 121 -16.49 -3.04 12.95
C ARG A 121 -15.46 -2.71 11.89
N SER A 122 -14.91 -1.51 11.95
CA SER A 122 -13.98 -1.02 10.96
C SER A 122 -12.91 -0.13 11.59
N ALA A 123 -11.67 -0.39 11.23
CA ALA A 123 -10.51 0.41 11.55
C ALA A 123 -9.88 0.90 10.23
N PHE A 124 -9.46 2.16 10.21
CA PHE A 124 -8.63 2.69 9.13
C PHE A 124 -7.19 2.85 9.62
N VAL A 125 -6.20 2.52 8.80
CA VAL A 125 -4.79 2.79 9.06
C VAL A 125 -4.28 3.69 7.94
N ASP A 126 -3.94 4.91 8.29
CA ASP A 126 -3.28 5.86 7.40
C ASP A 126 -1.81 5.44 7.18
N THR A 127 -1.48 5.11 5.94
CA THR A 127 -0.13 4.75 5.47
C THR A 127 0.62 5.91 4.83
N ASP A 128 -0.02 7.07 4.68
CA ASP A 128 0.48 8.22 3.93
C ASP A 128 0.36 9.52 4.78
N PRO A 129 0.92 9.53 6.00
CA PRO A 129 0.71 10.61 6.95
C PRO A 129 1.26 11.94 6.43
N GLY A 130 0.51 13.00 6.71
CA GLY A 130 0.70 14.33 6.16
C GLY A 130 -0.04 14.51 4.84
N LEU A 131 0.21 13.66 3.86
CA LEU A 131 -0.43 13.73 2.54
C LEU A 131 -1.92 13.49 2.63
N LEU A 132 -2.32 12.41 3.31
CA LEU A 132 -3.72 12.05 3.45
C LEU A 132 -4.52 13.20 4.08
N GLN A 133 -4.01 13.79 5.16
CA GLN A 133 -4.69 14.87 5.85
C GLN A 133 -4.77 16.14 5.01
N ILE A 134 -3.74 16.42 4.20
CA ILE A 134 -3.78 17.53 3.24
C ILE A 134 -4.85 17.29 2.18
N TRP A 135 -4.89 16.10 1.58
CA TRP A 135 -5.90 15.74 0.57
C TRP A 135 -7.33 15.80 1.14
N MET A 136 -7.53 15.33 2.37
CA MET A 136 -8.81 15.44 3.07
C MET A 136 -9.21 16.90 3.33
N THR A 137 -8.25 17.74 3.75
CA THR A 137 -8.49 19.16 4.01
C THR A 137 -8.86 19.92 2.74
N ARG A 138 -8.23 19.59 1.62
CA ARG A 138 -8.51 20.18 0.30
C ARG A 138 -9.81 19.65 -0.33
N GLY A 139 -10.33 18.53 0.17
CA GLY A 139 -11.49 17.84 -0.39
C GLY A 139 -11.17 16.95 -1.60
N ASP A 140 -9.88 16.71 -1.88
CA ASP A 140 -9.42 15.86 -2.99
C ASP A 140 -9.79 14.39 -2.75
N ILE A 141 -9.77 13.97 -1.48
CA ILE A 141 -10.19 12.63 -1.04
C ILE A 141 -11.21 12.77 0.09
N ARG A 142 -12.22 11.89 0.06
CA ARG A 142 -13.17 11.70 1.15
C ARG A 142 -13.03 10.29 1.70
N VAL A 143 -12.27 10.16 2.78
CA VAL A 143 -12.13 8.90 3.51
C VAL A 143 -13.50 8.49 4.05
N ALA A 144 -13.87 7.23 3.82
CA ALA A 144 -15.10 6.66 4.37
C ALA A 144 -15.09 6.73 5.91
N PRO A 145 -16.25 6.80 6.58
CA PRO A 145 -16.27 6.74 8.05
C PRO A 145 -15.92 5.35 8.59
N HIS A 146 -14.95 5.28 9.51
CA HIS A 146 -14.57 4.10 10.29
C HIS A 146 -14.86 4.31 11.78
N HIS A 147 -14.87 3.22 12.55
CA HIS A 147 -15.11 3.27 13.99
C HIS A 147 -13.87 3.74 14.78
N ILE A 148 -12.68 3.45 14.27
CA ILE A 148 -11.39 3.85 14.85
C ILE A 148 -10.38 4.16 13.76
N TYR A 149 -9.50 5.12 14.01
CA TYR A 149 -8.52 5.60 13.04
C TYR A 149 -7.11 5.47 13.63
N PHE A 150 -6.24 4.79 12.90
CA PHE A 150 -4.83 4.63 13.18
C PHE A 150 -4.01 5.34 12.12
N THR A 151 -2.75 5.63 12.43
CA THR A 151 -1.79 6.22 11.50
C THR A 151 -0.37 5.78 11.86
N ILE A 152 0.47 5.61 10.84
CA ILE A 152 1.91 5.41 11.03
C ILE A 152 2.67 6.73 11.26
N GLY A 153 1.99 7.88 11.13
CA GLY A 153 2.58 9.19 11.32
C GLY A 153 2.70 9.56 12.80
N GLU A 154 3.92 9.66 13.30
CA GLU A 154 4.22 9.94 14.72
C GLU A 154 3.64 11.26 15.22
N THR A 155 3.45 12.25 14.34
CA THR A 155 2.96 13.59 14.72
C THR A 155 1.48 13.80 14.48
N VAL A 156 0.80 12.91 13.75
CA VAL A 156 -0.61 13.10 13.33
C VAL A 156 -1.52 13.20 14.56
N GLY A 157 -2.41 14.21 14.60
CA GLY A 157 -3.28 14.46 15.75
C GLY A 157 -2.58 15.08 16.98
N THR A 158 -1.30 15.41 16.88
CA THR A 158 -0.53 16.08 17.95
C THR A 158 -0.29 17.56 17.64
N ARG A 159 0.14 18.34 18.65
CA ARG A 159 0.54 19.75 18.46
C ARG A 159 1.77 19.94 17.56
N ALA A 160 2.54 18.88 17.30
CA ALA A 160 3.71 18.95 16.43
C ALA A 160 3.34 18.80 14.94
N ALA A 161 2.12 18.38 14.61
CA ALA A 161 1.68 18.29 13.22
C ALA A 161 1.68 19.66 12.54
N ARG A 162 2.23 19.72 11.31
CA ARG A 162 2.21 20.91 10.45
C ARG A 162 1.05 20.89 9.44
N PHE A 163 0.09 20.01 9.68
CA PHE A 163 -1.06 19.76 8.84
C PHE A 163 -2.26 19.41 9.75
N PRO A 164 -3.50 19.58 9.27
CA PRO A 164 -4.69 19.32 10.09
C PRO A 164 -4.82 17.85 10.49
N ASP A 165 -5.50 17.58 11.60
CA ASP A 165 -5.92 16.23 11.99
C ASP A 165 -7.27 15.83 11.36
N CYS A 166 -7.85 16.73 10.56
CA CYS A 166 -9.15 16.59 9.93
C CYS A 166 -10.31 16.30 10.90
N GLY A 167 -10.17 16.69 12.18
CA GLY A 167 -11.19 16.47 13.20
C GLY A 167 -11.36 15.00 13.61
N LEU A 168 -10.39 14.14 13.29
CA LEU A 168 -10.41 12.73 13.65
C LEU A 168 -9.47 12.45 14.83
N HIS A 169 -9.85 11.48 15.67
CA HIS A 169 -9.00 11.00 16.74
C HIS A 169 -8.07 9.90 16.21
N TRP A 170 -6.80 10.26 15.99
CA TRP A 170 -5.79 9.37 15.44
C TRP A 170 -5.01 8.64 16.53
N HIS A 171 -4.92 7.32 16.38
CA HIS A 171 -4.07 6.47 17.20
C HIS A 171 -2.78 6.13 16.46
N TYR A 172 -1.64 6.51 17.01
CA TYR A 172 -0.36 6.10 16.44
C TYR A 172 -0.17 4.57 16.54
N THR A 173 0.32 3.98 15.46
CA THR A 173 0.82 2.60 15.41
C THR A 173 2.05 2.54 14.52
N PRO A 174 3.16 1.94 14.96
CA PRO A 174 4.30 1.76 14.06
C PRO A 174 3.92 0.80 12.92
N PRO A 175 4.49 0.97 11.70
CA PRO A 175 4.32 -0.01 10.65
C PRO A 175 4.94 -1.35 11.09
N PRO A 176 4.21 -2.47 11.04
CA PRO A 176 4.76 -3.75 11.45
C PRO A 176 5.81 -4.24 10.46
N VAL A 177 6.81 -4.97 10.99
CA VAL A 177 7.76 -5.76 10.19
C VAL A 177 7.68 -7.20 10.68
N PHE A 178 7.19 -8.09 9.83
CA PHE A 178 7.09 -9.52 10.12
C PHE A 178 8.44 -10.20 9.85
N LEU A 179 9.34 -10.09 10.84
CA LEU A 179 10.73 -10.54 10.77
C LEU A 179 10.96 -12.00 10.30
N PRO A 180 10.06 -12.99 10.54
CA PRO A 180 10.29 -14.35 10.05
C PRO A 180 10.48 -14.46 8.54
N GLU A 181 9.93 -13.53 7.75
CA GLU A 181 10.12 -13.48 6.28
C GLU A 181 11.32 -12.63 5.85
N TRP A 182 12.12 -12.15 6.81
CA TRP A 182 13.36 -11.40 6.59
C TRP A 182 14.53 -12.13 7.28
N PRO A 183 14.78 -13.41 6.97
CA PRO A 183 15.90 -14.13 7.57
C PRO A 183 17.22 -13.44 7.19
N PRO A 184 18.19 -13.32 8.10
CA PRO A 184 19.51 -12.82 7.75
C PRO A 184 20.14 -13.70 6.67
N ILE A 185 20.49 -13.10 5.53
CA ILE A 185 21.21 -13.78 4.45
C ILE A 185 22.67 -13.30 4.50
N PRO A 186 23.64 -14.21 4.70
CA PRO A 186 25.05 -13.84 4.61
C PRO A 186 25.36 -13.29 3.22
N VAL A 187 26.00 -12.13 3.17
CA VAL A 187 26.45 -11.50 1.93
C VAL A 187 27.95 -11.26 2.00
N ASP A 188 28.59 -11.21 0.83
CA ASP A 188 30.00 -10.82 0.75
C ASP A 188 30.20 -9.40 1.30
N SER A 189 31.33 -9.15 1.96
CA SER A 189 31.70 -7.82 2.44
C SER A 189 31.77 -6.74 1.35
N SER A 190 31.95 -7.14 0.09
CA SER A 190 31.93 -6.26 -1.08
C SER A 190 30.55 -6.15 -1.74
N ALA A 191 29.51 -6.79 -1.19
CA ALA A 191 28.16 -6.73 -1.75
C ALA A 191 27.65 -5.28 -1.76
N PRO A 192 27.01 -4.84 -2.85
CA PRO A 192 26.45 -3.50 -2.90
C PRO A 192 25.27 -3.37 -1.93
N TYR A 193 25.05 -2.16 -1.42
CA TYR A 193 23.78 -1.80 -0.82
C TYR A 193 22.81 -1.45 -1.94
N THR A 194 21.81 -2.29 -2.11
CA THR A 194 20.79 -2.15 -3.15
C THR A 194 19.56 -1.44 -2.61
N THR A 195 18.93 -0.59 -3.40
CA THR A 195 17.58 -0.09 -3.11
C THR A 195 16.72 -0.10 -4.36
N VAL A 196 15.39 -0.22 -4.17
CA VAL A 196 14.39 -0.17 -5.24
C VAL A 196 13.56 1.09 -5.03
N THR A 197 13.43 1.91 -6.06
CA THR A 197 12.66 3.16 -5.96
C THR A 197 11.92 3.47 -7.25
N HIS A 198 10.86 4.28 -7.12
CA HIS A 198 10.35 5.05 -8.24
C HIS A 198 11.17 6.34 -8.38
N TRP A 199 11.20 6.95 -9.57
CA TRP A 199 11.98 8.17 -9.79
C TRP A 199 11.14 9.45 -9.76
N TRP A 200 9.83 9.33 -9.97
CA TRP A 200 8.89 10.44 -10.02
C TRP A 200 8.02 10.52 -8.77
N GLY A 201 7.27 11.61 -8.69
CA GLY A 201 6.20 11.83 -7.71
C GLY A 201 5.26 12.91 -8.18
N SER A 202 4.80 13.73 -7.24
CA SER A 202 3.97 14.91 -7.49
C SER A 202 4.58 16.13 -6.83
N THR A 203 4.22 17.30 -7.34
CA THR A 203 4.47 18.57 -6.63
C THR A 203 3.13 19.26 -6.44
N PHE A 204 2.88 19.75 -5.23
CA PHE A 204 1.66 20.49 -4.93
C PHE A 204 1.93 21.60 -3.90
N GLU A 205 1.01 22.55 -3.84
CA GLU A 205 1.07 23.66 -2.88
C GLU A 205 0.14 23.38 -1.69
N PHE A 206 0.63 23.69 -0.48
CA PHE A 206 -0.15 23.67 0.75
C PHE A 206 0.31 24.79 1.70
N GLN A 207 -0.61 25.69 2.08
CA GLN A 207 -0.37 26.80 3.02
C GLN A 207 0.80 27.73 2.65
N GLY A 208 0.92 28.08 1.38
CA GLY A 208 2.00 28.89 0.81
C GLY A 208 3.32 28.14 0.62
N GLN A 209 3.36 26.83 0.87
CA GLN A 209 4.56 26.00 0.73
C GLN A 209 4.41 25.01 -0.42
N THR A 210 5.42 24.94 -1.28
CA THR A 210 5.52 23.87 -2.28
C THR A 210 6.06 22.61 -1.63
N ILE A 211 5.25 21.55 -1.65
CA ILE A 211 5.64 20.20 -1.25
C ILE A 211 6.00 19.45 -2.53
N ASN A 212 7.21 18.88 -2.54
CA ASN A 212 7.75 18.15 -3.68
C ASN A 212 8.03 16.70 -3.27
N GLU A 213 7.31 15.77 -3.88
CA GLU A 213 7.40 14.32 -3.65
C GLU A 213 8.17 13.62 -4.78
N GLU A 214 8.75 14.39 -5.71
CA GLU A 214 9.62 13.86 -6.76
C GLU A 214 10.85 13.20 -6.14
N LYS A 215 10.88 11.87 -6.16
CA LYS A 215 11.95 11.09 -5.53
C LYS A 215 13.33 11.45 -6.07
N HIS A 216 13.46 11.72 -7.38
CA HIS A 216 14.73 12.12 -7.96
C HIS A 216 15.30 13.40 -7.32
N VAL A 217 14.45 14.36 -6.92
CA VAL A 217 14.90 15.60 -6.24
C VAL A 217 15.50 15.25 -4.89
N SER A 218 14.87 14.38 -4.12
CA SER A 218 15.43 13.92 -2.85
C SER A 218 16.74 13.15 -3.04
N PHE A 219 16.87 12.33 -4.09
CA PHE A 219 18.13 11.66 -4.39
C PHE A 219 19.28 12.62 -4.73
N LEU A 220 18.98 13.79 -5.33
CA LEU A 220 20.02 14.80 -5.63
C LEU A 220 20.67 15.37 -4.36
N GLU A 221 19.98 15.37 -3.22
CA GLU A 221 20.55 15.75 -1.92
C GLU A 221 21.70 14.81 -1.51
N TYR A 222 21.66 13.56 -2.00
CA TYR A 222 22.63 12.50 -1.70
C TYR A 222 23.58 12.19 -2.87
N LYS A 223 23.63 13.03 -3.91
CA LYS A 223 24.44 12.76 -5.12
C LYS A 223 25.93 12.54 -4.84
N ASP A 224 26.47 13.15 -3.79
CA ASP A 224 27.88 13.00 -3.41
C ASP A 224 28.14 11.74 -2.57
N LEU A 225 27.09 11.10 -2.04
CA LEU A 225 27.20 9.96 -1.12
C LEU A 225 28.03 8.81 -1.69
N PRO A 226 27.89 8.39 -2.97
CA PRO A 226 28.71 7.31 -3.54
C PRO A 226 30.22 7.58 -3.49
N SER A 227 30.64 8.86 -3.50
CA SER A 227 32.06 9.24 -3.40
C SER A 227 32.57 9.31 -1.95
N ARG A 228 31.67 9.29 -0.97
CA ARG A 228 31.97 9.45 0.46
C ARG A 228 31.92 8.13 1.26
N THR A 229 31.66 7.01 0.59
CA THR A 229 31.64 5.67 1.21
C THR A 229 32.39 4.67 0.34
N PRO A 230 33.10 3.69 0.93
CA PRO A 230 33.71 2.60 0.17
C PRO A 230 32.68 1.56 -0.30
N VAL A 231 31.46 1.57 0.26
CA VAL A 231 30.40 0.62 -0.10
C VAL A 231 29.79 1.01 -1.44
N ARG A 232 29.65 0.05 -2.36
CA ARG A 232 28.93 0.28 -3.62
C ARG A 232 27.45 0.47 -3.35
N LEU A 233 26.87 1.52 -3.89
CA LEU A 233 25.43 1.78 -3.82
C LEU A 233 24.83 1.48 -5.19
N GLU A 234 23.81 0.62 -5.23
CA GLU A 234 23.13 0.23 -6.47
C GLU A 234 21.64 0.58 -6.39
N LEU A 235 21.14 1.23 -7.43
CA LEU A 235 19.75 1.69 -7.51
C LEU A 235 19.01 0.93 -8.61
N ALA A 236 17.97 0.20 -8.23
CA ALA A 236 16.96 -0.29 -9.16
C ALA A 236 15.85 0.75 -9.28
N VAL A 237 15.87 1.51 -10.37
CA VAL A 237 14.97 2.66 -10.57
C VAL A 237 13.87 2.29 -11.56
N CYS A 238 12.63 2.34 -11.11
CA CYS A 238 11.50 2.39 -12.03
C CYS A 238 11.47 3.78 -12.66
N LEU A 239 11.39 3.90 -14.00
CA LEU A 239 11.36 5.18 -14.75
C LEU A 239 10.03 5.50 -15.49
N VAL A 240 9.14 4.51 -15.67
CA VAL A 240 7.77 4.58 -16.26
C VAL A 240 7.61 5.66 -17.34
N GLU A 241 6.78 6.68 -17.13
CA GLU A 241 6.36 7.68 -18.13
C GLU A 241 7.51 8.55 -18.67
N HIS A 242 8.66 8.50 -18.00
CA HIS A 242 9.84 9.27 -18.37
C HIS A 242 11.04 8.36 -18.69
N TYR A 243 10.79 7.09 -19.00
CA TYR A 243 11.83 6.10 -19.28
C TYR A 243 12.86 6.60 -20.29
N GLU A 244 12.45 7.04 -21.48
CA GLU A 244 13.39 7.48 -22.52
C GLU A 244 14.16 8.75 -22.12
N HIS A 245 13.49 9.68 -21.45
CA HIS A 245 14.10 10.92 -20.98
C HIS A 245 15.21 10.64 -19.95
N TRP A 246 14.93 9.78 -18.97
CA TRP A 246 15.86 9.49 -17.90
C TRP A 246 16.91 8.45 -18.27
N ARG A 247 16.58 7.45 -19.11
CA ARG A 247 17.55 6.48 -19.62
C ARG A 247 18.72 7.19 -20.29
N THR A 248 18.44 8.13 -21.19
CA THR A 248 19.47 8.91 -21.91
C THR A 248 20.34 9.74 -20.96
N ARG A 249 19.78 10.20 -19.82
CA ARG A 249 20.50 11.01 -18.83
C ARG A 249 21.28 10.18 -17.81
N LEU A 250 20.91 8.92 -17.62
CA LEU A 250 21.50 8.00 -16.65
C LEU A 250 22.46 6.99 -17.32
N GLU A 251 22.46 6.89 -18.64
CA GLU A 251 23.47 6.15 -19.39
C GLU A 251 24.87 6.73 -19.07
N PRO A 252 25.84 5.89 -18.69
CA PRO A 252 27.20 6.37 -18.47
C PRO A 252 27.75 6.96 -19.77
N LEU A 253 28.31 8.17 -19.68
CA LEU A 253 29.16 8.74 -20.73
C LEU A 253 30.40 7.88 -20.95
#